data_AF-A0AAE0LKQ4-F1
#
_entry.id   AF-A0AAE0LKQ4-F1
#
_cell.length_a   1.000
_cell.length_b   1.000
_cell.length_c   1.000
_cell.angle_alpha   90.00
_cell.angle_beta   90.00
_cell.angle_gamma   90.00
#
_symmetry.space_group_name_H-M   'P 1'
#
loop_
_entity.id
_entity.type
_entity.pdbx_description
1 polymer ?
#
loop_
_entity_poly.entity_id
_entity_poly.type
_entity_poly.pdbx_seq_one_letter_code
_entity_poly.pdbx_strand_id
1 'polypeptide(L)'
;MTRIKKTSQQPSGNSAVNAERAAKLLQDTKAANANAEGKIKKPHRWKSGTVAMRQMRGEMRGVSKHALAYAPFRRLVTEILHDRGNYGIRISKQAIEALREEAENFVRECFFSGNVFALNRGVTTVDPLDFRLGTNWLNGNMQVDLHRQDGIMAVLPMHSLAKRHPSIKPSNASLPEGK
;
A
#
# COMPACT_ATOMS: atom_id res chain seq x y z
N MET A 1 -14.97 7.50 57.68
CA MET A 1 -13.70 6.77 57.48
C MET A 1 -14.02 5.38 56.94
N THR A 2 -13.72 5.09 55.67
CA THR A 2 -14.04 3.81 55.02
C THR A 2 -12.79 2.93 54.87
N ARG A 3 -12.88 1.69 55.35
CA ARG A 3 -11.76 0.72 55.46
C ARG A 3 -11.48 0.07 54.10
N ILE A 4 -10.37 0.43 53.47
CA ILE A 4 -9.91 -0.20 52.22
C ILE A 4 -9.23 -1.54 52.56
N LYS A 5 -9.84 -2.65 52.13
CA LYS A 5 -9.30 -4.01 52.30
C LYS A 5 -8.30 -4.26 51.15
N LYS A 6 -7.00 -4.24 51.43
CA LYS A 6 -5.97 -4.64 50.45
C LYS A 6 -6.09 -6.15 50.19
N THR A 7 -6.53 -6.53 49.00
CA THR A 7 -6.42 -7.92 48.52
C THR A 7 -5.01 -8.13 47.98
N SER A 8 -4.24 -9.02 48.61
CA SER A 8 -2.94 -9.46 48.11
C SER A 8 -3.12 -10.32 46.86
N GLN A 9 -3.04 -9.72 45.67
CA GLN A 9 -2.72 -10.48 44.46
C GLN A 9 -1.27 -10.96 44.62
N GLN A 10 -1.07 -12.26 44.84
CA GLN A 10 0.26 -12.84 44.86
C GLN A 10 0.89 -12.68 43.47
N PRO A 11 2.11 -12.12 43.34
CA PRO A 11 2.81 -12.13 42.08
C PRO A 11 3.11 -13.58 41.69
N SER A 12 2.87 -13.93 40.43
CA SER A 12 3.09 -15.26 39.89
C SER A 12 4.50 -15.76 40.24
N GLY A 13 4.58 -16.92 40.91
CA GLY A 13 5.81 -17.50 41.48
C GLY A 13 6.92 -17.85 40.47
N ASN A 14 6.73 -17.55 39.18
CA ASN A 14 7.67 -17.83 38.11
C ASN A 14 8.36 -16.58 37.55
N SER A 15 8.16 -15.39 38.13
CA SER A 15 8.78 -14.15 37.64
C SER A 15 10.32 -14.22 37.65
N ALA A 16 10.92 -14.79 38.69
CA ALA A 16 12.38 -14.96 38.79
C ALA A 16 12.90 -16.00 37.78
N VAL A 17 12.21 -17.13 37.67
CA VAL A 17 12.57 -18.22 36.74
C VAL A 17 12.48 -17.78 35.28
N ASN A 18 11.47 -16.96 34.94
CA ASN A 18 11.33 -16.37 33.61
C ASN A 18 12.39 -15.31 33.34
N ALA A 19 12.80 -14.52 34.34
CA ALA A 19 13.89 -13.56 34.22
C ALA A 19 15.25 -14.23 33.99
N GLU A 20 15.54 -15.33 34.71
CA GLU A 20 16.73 -16.14 34.50
C GLU A 20 16.74 -16.85 33.14
N ARG A 21 15.58 -17.34 32.69
CA ARG A 21 15.43 -17.95 31.37
C ARG A 21 15.63 -16.92 30.24
N ALA A 22 15.12 -15.71 30.41
CA ALA A 22 15.35 -14.60 29.50
C ALA A 22 16.84 -14.18 29.49
N ALA A 23 17.50 -14.15 30.66
CA ALA A 23 18.92 -13.84 30.77
C ALA A 23 19.80 -14.90 30.09
N LYS A 24 19.47 -16.20 30.23
CA LYS A 24 20.15 -17.30 29.52
C LYS A 24 19.96 -17.20 28.00
N LEU A 25 18.74 -16.99 27.52
CA LEU A 25 18.46 -16.79 26.09
C LEU A 25 19.22 -15.58 25.49
N LEU A 26 19.37 -14.50 26.27
CA LEU A 26 20.18 -13.34 25.88
C LEU A 26 21.68 -13.63 25.85
N GLN A 27 22.18 -14.55 26.68
CA GLN A 27 23.58 -14.98 26.66
C GLN A 27 23.84 -15.95 25.48
N ASP A 28 22.92 -16.89 25.23
CA ASP A 28 23.02 -17.85 24.13
C ASP A 28 23.00 -17.15 22.76
N THR A 29 22.19 -16.10 22.61
CA THR A 29 22.14 -15.29 21.39
C THR A 29 23.37 -14.39 21.20
N LYS A 30 24.02 -13.96 22.29
CA LYS A 30 25.31 -13.24 22.22
C LYS A 30 26.45 -14.18 21.83
N ALA A 31 26.47 -15.39 22.37
CA ALA A 31 27.45 -16.42 22.03
C ALA A 31 27.33 -16.87 20.56
N ALA A 32 26.10 -17.00 20.03
CA ALA A 32 25.87 -17.36 18.62
C ALA A 32 26.30 -16.28 17.61
N ASN A 33 26.34 -15.01 18.02
CA ASN A 33 26.70 -13.87 17.17
C ASN A 33 28.18 -13.44 17.28
N ALA A 34 28.96 -14.08 18.16
CA ALA A 34 30.38 -13.83 18.33
C ALA A 34 31.21 -14.72 17.38
N ASN A 35 32.10 -14.12 16.60
CA ASN A 35 33.16 -14.87 15.92
C ASN A 35 34.25 -15.30 16.92
N ALA A 36 35.14 -16.22 16.54
CA ALA A 36 36.24 -16.75 17.38
C ALA A 36 37.14 -15.67 18.03
N GLU A 37 37.10 -14.43 17.54
CA GLU A 37 37.81 -13.25 18.08
C GLU A 37 36.97 -12.39 19.05
N GLY A 38 35.79 -12.85 19.50
CA GLY A 38 34.92 -12.09 20.42
C GLY A 38 34.22 -10.87 19.80
N LYS A 39 34.39 -10.62 18.50
CA LYS A 39 33.71 -9.54 17.76
C LYS A 39 32.29 -9.96 17.40
N ILE A 40 31.31 -9.20 17.86
CA ILE A 40 29.88 -9.34 17.49
C ILE A 40 29.73 -8.98 16.01
N LYS A 41 29.18 -9.88 15.19
CA LYS A 41 28.86 -9.58 13.79
C LYS A 41 27.86 -8.42 13.72
N LYS A 42 28.15 -7.41 12.89
CA LYS A 42 27.18 -6.35 12.59
C LYS A 42 25.88 -6.97 12.04
N PRO A 43 24.69 -6.54 12.48
CA PRO A 43 23.45 -7.06 11.94
C PRO A 43 23.38 -6.79 10.44
N HIS A 44 22.99 -7.81 9.66
CA HIS A 44 22.87 -7.69 8.23
C HIS A 44 21.75 -6.69 7.87
N ARG A 45 22.10 -5.62 7.15
CA ARG A 45 21.14 -4.63 6.64
C ARG A 45 21.12 -4.68 5.11
N TRP A 46 19.93 -4.90 4.55
CA TRP A 46 19.71 -4.82 3.11
C TRP A 46 19.92 -3.40 2.60
N LYS A 47 20.45 -3.26 1.37
CA LYS A 47 20.53 -1.95 0.70
C LYS A 47 19.13 -1.40 0.46
N SER A 48 19.01 -0.07 0.39
CA SER A 48 17.77 0.59 -0.03
C SER A 48 17.29 0.01 -1.37
N GLY A 49 15.97 -0.11 -1.54
CA GLY A 49 15.35 -0.72 -2.72
C GLY A 49 15.37 -2.26 -2.75
N THR A 50 16.29 -2.95 -2.07
CA THR A 50 16.35 -4.43 -2.12
C THR A 50 15.12 -5.07 -1.47
N VAL A 51 14.67 -4.53 -0.35
CA VAL A 51 13.46 -5.01 0.34
C VAL A 51 12.20 -4.65 -0.47
N ALA A 52 12.14 -3.44 -1.04
CA ALA A 52 11.02 -3.00 -1.86
C ALA A 52 10.84 -3.86 -3.12
N MET A 53 11.91 -4.16 -3.84
CA MET A 53 11.85 -5.07 -5.00
C MET A 53 11.41 -6.48 -4.63
N ARG A 54 11.82 -6.97 -3.45
CA ARG A 54 11.37 -8.27 -2.96
C ARG A 54 9.86 -8.26 -2.69
N GLN A 55 9.35 -7.20 -2.05
CA GLN A 55 7.92 -7.03 -1.77
C GLN A 55 7.12 -6.95 -3.07
N MET A 56 7.51 -6.10 -4.02
CA MET A 56 6.85 -5.99 -5.33
C MET A 56 6.80 -7.34 -6.06
N ARG A 57 7.92 -8.07 -6.14
CA ARG A 57 7.91 -9.41 -6.75
C ARG A 57 7.02 -10.40 -6.01
N GLY A 58 6.93 -10.28 -4.68
CA GLY A 58 6.03 -11.09 -3.86
C GLY A 58 4.56 -10.80 -4.15
N GLU A 59 4.17 -9.53 -4.12
CA GLU A 59 2.80 -9.05 -4.37
C GLU A 59 2.33 -9.27 -5.81
N MET A 60 3.24 -9.23 -6.78
CA MET A 60 2.94 -9.54 -8.18
C MET A 60 2.83 -11.04 -8.46
N ARG A 61 3.57 -11.89 -7.75
CA ARG A 61 3.54 -13.36 -7.95
C ARG A 61 2.44 -14.05 -7.15
N GLY A 62 2.03 -13.46 -6.03
CA GLY A 62 1.01 -14.01 -5.15
C GLY A 62 -0.26 -13.16 -5.15
N VAL A 63 -1.14 -13.37 -6.13
CA VAL A 63 -2.50 -12.79 -6.16
C VAL A 63 -3.38 -13.38 -5.04
N SER A 64 -2.94 -14.46 -4.39
CA SER A 64 -3.72 -15.20 -3.39
C SER A 64 -3.70 -14.60 -1.97
N LYS A 65 -2.85 -13.61 -1.69
CA LYS A 65 -2.77 -12.99 -0.35
C LYS A 65 -3.21 -11.54 -0.42
N HIS A 66 -4.38 -11.27 0.17
CA HIS A 66 -4.89 -9.92 0.35
C HIS A 66 -3.93 -9.03 1.14
N ALA A 67 -3.71 -7.82 0.66
CA ALA A 67 -2.91 -6.80 1.33
C ALA A 67 -3.67 -6.16 2.50
N LEU A 68 -5.01 -6.07 2.39
CA LEU A 68 -5.88 -5.46 3.37
C LEU A 68 -6.36 -6.49 4.41
N ALA A 69 -6.22 -6.12 5.69
CA ALA A 69 -6.76 -6.91 6.78
C ALA A 69 -8.30 -6.92 6.74
N TYR A 70 -8.90 -8.10 6.94
CA TYR A 70 -10.36 -8.29 6.82
C TYR A 70 -11.16 -7.51 7.86
N ALA A 71 -10.74 -7.55 9.14
CA ALA A 71 -11.48 -6.93 10.24
C ALA A 71 -11.66 -5.40 10.10
N PRO A 72 -10.61 -4.60 9.81
CA PRO A 72 -10.80 -3.16 9.59
C PRO A 72 -11.56 -2.86 8.30
N PHE A 73 -11.34 -3.60 7.21
CA PHE A 73 -12.08 -3.39 5.96
C PHE A 73 -13.58 -3.62 6.14
N ARG A 74 -13.95 -4.69 6.85
CA ARG A 74 -15.35 -4.96 7.18
C ARG A 74 -15.99 -3.81 7.99
N ARG A 75 -15.26 -3.21 8.94
CA ARG A 75 -15.76 -2.08 9.73
C ARG A 75 -16.02 -0.86 8.85
N LEU A 76 -15.09 -0.56 7.95
CA LEU A 76 -15.21 0.54 6.98
C LEU A 76 -16.44 0.34 6.07
N VAL A 77 -16.66 -0.86 5.55
CA VAL A 77 -17.83 -1.14 4.71
C VAL A 77 -19.13 -0.94 5.51
N THR A 78 -19.19 -1.39 6.77
CA THR A 78 -20.38 -1.19 7.61
C THR A 78 -20.61 0.27 7.98
N GLU A 79 -19.53 1.03 8.20
CA GLU A 79 -19.59 2.46 8.49
C GLU A 79 -20.16 3.24 7.31
N ILE A 80 -19.69 2.96 6.08
CA ILE A 80 -20.22 3.57 4.85
C ILE A 80 -21.69 3.24 4.65
N LEU A 81 -22.11 1.99 4.86
CA LEU A 81 -23.52 1.61 4.71
C LEU A 81 -24.42 2.32 5.73
N HIS A 82 -23.95 2.46 6.96
CA HIS A 82 -24.65 3.19 8.01
C HIS A 82 -24.79 4.69 7.66
N ASP A 83 -23.72 5.31 7.14
CA ASP A 83 -23.74 6.71 6.66
C ASP A 83 -24.71 6.92 5.50
N ARG A 84 -24.86 5.91 4.63
CA ARG A 84 -25.84 5.91 3.52
C ARG A 84 -27.29 5.65 3.96
N GLY A 85 -27.57 5.61 5.26
CA GLY A 85 -28.92 5.42 5.81
C GLY A 85 -29.40 3.96 5.81
N ASN A 86 -28.53 3.01 5.52
CA ASN A 86 -28.87 1.59 5.46
C ASN A 86 -28.58 0.89 6.80
N TYR A 87 -29.47 1.08 7.76
CA TYR A 87 -29.36 0.47 9.08
C TYR A 87 -29.80 -1.01 9.05
N GLY A 88 -29.00 -1.90 9.65
CA GLY A 88 -29.40 -3.29 9.90
C GLY A 88 -29.17 -4.29 8.76
N ILE A 89 -28.52 -3.88 7.66
CA ILE A 89 -28.17 -4.81 6.56
C ILE A 89 -27.11 -5.83 7.04
N ARG A 90 -27.38 -7.12 6.79
CA ARG A 90 -26.42 -8.20 7.02
C ARG A 90 -25.65 -8.48 5.74
N ILE A 91 -24.34 -8.32 5.79
CA ILE A 91 -23.44 -8.55 4.66
C ILE A 91 -22.85 -9.95 4.75
N SER A 92 -22.93 -10.71 3.65
CA SER A 92 -22.25 -12.01 3.54
C SER A 92 -20.74 -11.85 3.61
N LYS A 93 -20.05 -12.84 4.18
CA LYS A 93 -18.58 -12.89 4.20
C LYS A 93 -17.99 -12.84 2.79
N GLN A 94 -18.59 -13.59 1.86
CA GLN A 94 -18.14 -13.66 0.45
C GLN A 94 -18.26 -12.29 -0.24
N ALA A 95 -19.32 -11.54 0.04
CA ALA A 95 -19.49 -10.20 -0.52
C ALA A 95 -18.41 -9.23 -0.01
N ILE A 96 -18.03 -9.33 1.27
CA ILE A 96 -16.94 -8.51 1.83
C ILE A 96 -15.60 -8.89 1.21
N GLU A 97 -15.36 -10.18 0.98
CA GLU A 97 -14.14 -10.65 0.31
C GLU A 97 -14.04 -10.16 -1.13
N ALA A 98 -15.14 -10.22 -1.89
CA ALA A 98 -15.21 -9.69 -3.26
C ALA A 98 -14.97 -8.18 -3.31
N LEU A 99 -15.62 -7.41 -2.42
CA LEU A 99 -15.40 -5.96 -2.32
C LEU A 99 -13.96 -5.62 -1.96
N ARG A 100 -13.33 -6.45 -1.11
CA ARG A 100 -11.92 -6.26 -0.73
C ARG A 100 -10.99 -6.52 -1.92
N GLU A 101 -11.22 -7.59 -2.66
CA GLU A 101 -10.43 -7.92 -3.85
C GLU A 101 -10.51 -6.81 -4.89
N GLU A 102 -11.72 -6.31 -5.16
CA GLU A 102 -11.93 -5.22 -6.10
C GLU A 102 -11.27 -3.92 -5.63
N ALA A 103 -11.39 -3.58 -4.34
CA ALA A 103 -10.74 -2.41 -3.78
C ALA A 103 -9.20 -2.49 -3.89
N GLU A 104 -8.60 -3.67 -3.68
CA GLU A 104 -7.16 -3.87 -3.85
C GLU A 104 -6.72 -3.76 -5.31
N ASN A 105 -7.51 -4.29 -6.26
CA ASN A 105 -7.25 -4.18 -7.69
C ASN A 105 -7.31 -2.72 -8.15
N PHE A 106 -8.35 -1.99 -7.73
CA PHE A 106 -8.50 -0.56 -8.04
C PHE A 106 -7.30 0.26 -7.54
N VAL A 107 -6.86 0.01 -6.30
CA VAL A 107 -5.67 0.68 -5.75
C VAL A 107 -4.41 0.30 -6.53
N ARG A 108 -4.24 -0.97 -6.91
CA ARG A 108 -3.11 -1.42 -7.73
C ARG A 108 -3.05 -0.70 -9.09
N GLU A 109 -4.19 -0.50 -9.74
CA GLU A 109 -4.28 0.25 -11.01
C GLU A 109 -3.97 1.74 -10.83
N CYS A 110 -4.41 2.34 -9.72
CA CYS A 110 -4.04 3.70 -9.35
C CYS A 110 -2.53 3.84 -9.11
N PHE A 111 -1.88 2.87 -8.46
CA PHE A 111 -0.42 2.86 -8.29
C PHE A 111 0.32 2.60 -9.61
N PHE A 112 -0.22 1.77 -10.49
CA PHE A 112 0.38 1.53 -11.81
C PHE A 112 0.38 2.80 -12.66
N SER A 113 -0.78 3.46 -12.77
CA SER A 113 -0.91 4.73 -13.49
C SER A 113 -0.06 5.83 -12.85
N GLY A 114 -0.10 5.99 -11.52
CA GLY A 114 0.75 6.95 -10.80
C GLY A 114 2.24 6.71 -11.01
N ASN A 115 2.69 5.46 -11.03
CA ASN A 115 4.08 5.12 -11.31
C ASN A 115 4.50 5.50 -12.73
N VAL A 116 3.62 5.35 -13.73
CA VAL A 116 3.88 5.83 -15.09
C VAL A 116 4.11 7.34 -15.10
N PHE A 117 3.27 8.13 -14.42
CA PHE A 117 3.45 9.58 -14.32
C PHE A 117 4.74 9.97 -13.57
N ALA A 118 5.06 9.29 -12.48
CA ALA A 118 6.31 9.52 -11.75
C ALA A 118 7.55 9.27 -12.63
N LEU A 119 7.56 8.16 -13.39
CA LEU A 119 8.62 7.82 -14.32
C LEU A 119 8.74 8.83 -15.46
N ASN A 120 7.62 9.33 -15.98
CA ASN A 120 7.63 10.36 -17.03
C ASN A 120 8.23 11.69 -16.56
N ARG A 121 8.13 11.98 -15.25
CA ARG A 121 8.80 13.12 -14.61
C ARG A 121 10.28 12.85 -14.29
N GLY A 122 10.74 11.60 -14.44
CA GLY A 122 12.11 11.17 -14.14
C GLY A 122 12.34 10.80 -12.67
N VAL A 123 11.29 10.52 -11.90
CA VAL A 123 11.34 10.22 -10.47
C VAL A 123 10.83 8.80 -10.20
N THR A 124 11.42 8.12 -9.21
CA THR A 124 11.02 6.74 -8.83
C THR A 124 10.04 6.69 -7.64
N THR A 125 9.86 7.82 -6.97
CA THR A 125 8.91 7.99 -5.86
C THR A 125 7.61 8.58 -6.40
N VAL A 126 6.48 7.95 -6.05
CA VAL A 126 5.15 8.40 -6.48
C VAL A 126 4.65 9.51 -5.56
N ASP A 127 4.21 10.63 -6.13
CA ASP A 127 3.65 11.76 -5.39
C ASP A 127 2.11 11.82 -5.48
N PRO A 128 1.43 12.59 -4.61
CA PRO A 128 -0.03 12.81 -4.70
C PRO A 128 -0.49 13.40 -6.03
N LEU A 129 0.36 14.20 -6.69
CA LEU A 129 0.07 14.72 -8.03
C LEU A 129 -0.03 13.59 -9.06
N ASP A 130 0.86 12.60 -8.96
CA ASP A 130 0.89 11.45 -9.86
C ASP A 130 -0.36 10.59 -9.68
N PHE A 131 -0.85 10.45 -8.44
CA PHE A 131 -2.14 9.81 -8.15
C PHE A 131 -3.31 10.57 -8.75
N ARG A 132 -3.37 11.90 -8.58
CA ARG A 132 -4.47 12.71 -9.14
C ARG A 132 -4.52 12.62 -10.66
N LEU A 133 -3.36 12.65 -11.31
CA LEU A 133 -3.24 12.46 -12.76
C LEU A 133 -3.64 11.03 -13.15
N GLY A 134 -3.15 10.02 -12.42
CA GLY A 134 -3.53 8.62 -12.58
C GLY A 134 -5.04 8.40 -12.53
N THR A 135 -5.70 8.93 -11.50
CA THR A 135 -7.15 8.80 -11.33
C THR A 135 -7.93 9.54 -12.41
N ASN A 136 -7.49 10.74 -12.82
CA ASN A 136 -8.15 11.47 -13.89
C ASN A 136 -8.05 10.73 -15.22
N TRP A 137 -6.93 10.05 -15.47
CA TRP A 137 -6.75 9.21 -16.64
C TRP A 137 -7.65 7.96 -16.59
N LEU A 138 -7.66 7.23 -15.47
CA LEU A 138 -8.51 6.04 -15.30
C LEU A 138 -10.01 6.36 -15.44
N ASN A 139 -10.43 7.52 -14.93
CA ASN A 139 -11.82 7.97 -15.01
C ASN A 139 -12.20 8.58 -16.38
N GLY A 140 -11.28 8.62 -17.37
CA GLY A 140 -11.55 9.20 -18.68
C GLY A 140 -11.67 10.73 -18.69
N ASN A 141 -11.36 11.40 -17.58
CA ASN A 141 -11.38 12.85 -17.45
C ASN A 141 -10.10 13.53 -18.01
N MET A 142 -9.16 12.72 -18.50
CA MET A 142 -7.92 13.17 -19.11
C MET A 142 -7.51 12.21 -20.22
N GLN A 143 -7.43 12.73 -21.45
CA GLN A 143 -6.88 12.02 -22.58
C GLN A 143 -5.35 12.16 -22.54
N VAL A 144 -4.64 11.06 -22.35
CA VAL A 144 -3.18 11.01 -22.50
C VAL A 144 -2.83 9.89 -23.43
N ASP A 145 -2.07 10.22 -24.48
CA ASP A 145 -1.57 9.24 -25.44
C ASP A 145 -0.40 8.49 -24.81
N LEU A 146 -0.71 7.30 -24.31
CA LEU A 146 0.28 6.35 -23.82
C LEU A 146 0.89 5.63 -25.01
N HIS A 147 2.07 6.07 -25.42
CA HIS A 147 2.85 5.34 -26.42
C HIS A 147 3.75 4.32 -25.71
N ARG A 148 3.67 3.06 -26.13
CA ARG A 148 4.63 2.03 -25.74
C ARG A 148 5.89 2.23 -26.58
N GLN A 149 6.88 2.93 -26.04
CA GLN A 149 8.24 2.91 -26.58
C GLN A 149 9.02 1.87 -25.78
N ASP A 150 9.56 0.86 -26.46
CA ASP A 150 10.48 -0.14 -25.88
C ASP A 150 9.99 -0.86 -24.61
N GLY A 151 8.67 -1.07 -24.50
CA GLY A 151 8.06 -1.77 -23.37
C GLY A 151 7.82 -0.91 -22.13
N ILE A 152 8.11 0.38 -22.18
CA ILE A 152 7.82 1.36 -21.13
C ILE A 152 6.65 2.24 -21.59
N MET A 153 5.66 2.44 -20.71
CA MET A 153 4.53 3.34 -20.99
C MET A 153 5.02 4.77 -20.80
N ALA A 154 5.12 5.55 -21.89
CA ALA A 154 5.47 6.96 -21.85
C ALA A 154 4.24 7.82 -22.14
N VAL A 155 3.99 8.84 -21.31
CA VAL A 155 2.96 9.86 -21.56
C VAL A 155 3.61 10.98 -22.36
N LEU A 156 3.28 11.11 -23.63
CA LEU A 156 3.72 12.26 -24.43
C LEU A 156 2.79 13.46 -24.19
N PRO A 157 3.33 14.68 -24.05
CA PRO A 157 2.53 15.90 -24.17
C PRO A 157 1.99 16.03 -25.60
N MET A 158 0.67 16.26 -25.76
CA MET A 158 -0.03 16.30 -27.07
C MET A 158 0.60 17.24 -28.13
N HIS A 159 1.39 18.23 -27.72
CA HIS A 159 2.08 19.16 -28.64
C HIS A 159 3.05 18.45 -29.63
N SER A 160 3.38 17.18 -29.38
CA SER A 160 4.25 16.36 -30.24
C SER A 160 3.51 15.61 -31.37
N LEU A 161 2.18 15.53 -31.37
CA LEU A 161 1.41 14.71 -32.32
C LEU A 161 1.01 15.43 -33.61
N ALA A 162 0.87 16.75 -33.58
CA ALA A 162 0.54 17.54 -34.76
C ALA A 162 1.59 17.43 -35.90
N LYS A 163 2.79 16.94 -35.59
CA LYS A 163 3.88 16.76 -36.56
C LYS A 163 3.95 15.36 -37.20
N ARG A 164 3.15 14.38 -36.74
CA ARG A 164 3.22 12.98 -37.23
C ARG A 164 1.97 12.47 -37.95
N HIS A 165 0.81 13.09 -37.78
CA HIS A 165 -0.40 12.72 -38.54
C HIS A 165 -1.20 13.96 -38.96
N PRO A 166 -1.15 14.38 -40.24
CA PRO A 166 -1.82 15.59 -40.72
C PRO A 166 -3.36 15.48 -40.85
N SER A 167 -3.99 14.40 -40.36
CA SER A 167 -5.41 14.11 -40.63
C SER A 167 -6.33 14.11 -39.40
N ILE A 168 -5.82 14.31 -38.18
CA ILE A 168 -6.65 14.35 -36.97
C ILE A 168 -6.83 15.82 -36.55
N LYS A 169 -7.98 16.40 -36.89
CA LYS A 169 -8.40 17.71 -36.36
C LYS A 169 -8.84 17.53 -34.89
N PRO A 170 -8.43 18.38 -33.95
CA PRO A 170 -8.99 18.36 -32.60
C PRO A 170 -10.47 18.72 -32.68
N SER A 171 -11.34 17.89 -32.12
CA SER A 171 -12.76 18.21 -31.97
C SER A 171 -12.89 19.35 -30.96
N ASN A 172 -13.23 20.54 -31.45
CA ASN A 172 -13.50 21.72 -30.62
C ASN A 172 -14.71 21.46 -29.73
N ALA A 173 -14.49 21.09 -28.47
CA ALA A 173 -15.47 21.27 -27.41
C ALA A 173 -15.35 22.72 -26.91
N SER A 174 -16.02 23.65 -27.59
CA SER A 174 -16.24 25.00 -27.08
C SER A 174 -17.21 24.96 -25.90
N LEU A 175 -16.76 25.42 -24.73
CA LEU A 175 -17.65 25.83 -23.64
C LEU A 175 -18.61 26.93 -24.13
N PRO A 176 -19.89 26.96 -23.72
CA PRO A 176 -20.76 28.08 -23.99
C PRO A 176 -20.38 29.27 -23.10
N GLU A 177 -19.81 30.31 -23.69
CA GLU A 177 -19.72 31.62 -23.07
C GLU A 177 -21.11 32.28 -23.05
N GLY A 178 -21.49 32.79 -21.88
CA GLY A 178 -22.79 33.40 -21.64
C GLY A 178 -23.01 34.71 -22.39
N LYS A 179 -24.28 34.94 -22.71
CA LYS A 179 -24.95 36.24 -22.69
C LYS A 179 -26.36 36.03 -22.15
#